data_AF-A0A818S3D6-F1
#
_entry.id   AF-A0A818S3D6-F1
#
_cell.length_a   1.000
_cell.length_b   1.000
_cell.length_c   1.000
_cell.angle_alpha   90.00
_cell.angle_beta   90.00
_cell.angle_gamma   90.00
#
_symmetry.space_group_name_H-M   'P 1'
#
loop_
_entity.id
_entity.type
_entity.pdbx_description
1 polymer ?
#
loop_
_entity_poly.entity_id
_entity_poly.type
_entity_poly.pdbx_seq_one_letter_code
_entity_poly.pdbx_strand_id
1 'polypeptide(L)'
;MINIIARQLQLKSNESNLQIRLRNEEDLIKMVYNMSANEPMTLTTTTNESSKIVGSLKYINDVVRISIMLNIENSIDSTWIPRLKVPLPHSFSIPQGEFIIIDTPGPNDNNLSSHLRQIVISELQKATLILVALEFIGSDSNDEAKLQEDIETIREYRNTDGPSHLYALVNKIDQRIEGKHNSVEQTKAAVAMKYKIPLTHVHEISAMNAILSYTFRQEYKELEKNSHVTYEILMRETKSYKMFMQQALGQTWEQATEYIDVNFLPNIADKLWKKSNYDSFLQNTLGIVSQQVMPICLTMALQKCNYYIGKCYEKISIRKSCLDIGEKSLLETISRLEKDQQQLDSSRKETEKHLHQQILIVIERVNSLFNEASSGSEQYVVEIIDDKSTRHCRSHWKKLLHGKDILYFNTKVH
;
A
#
# COMPACT_ATOMS: atom_id res chain seq x y z
N MET A 1 7.71 -6.34 17.42
CA MET A 1 9.13 -6.16 17.04
C MET A 1 10.06 -6.17 18.24
N ILE A 2 9.86 -5.32 19.27
CA ILE A 2 10.72 -5.27 20.47
C ILE A 2 10.96 -6.66 21.09
N ASN A 3 9.92 -7.47 21.28
CA ASN A 3 10.07 -8.84 21.80
C ASN A 3 10.86 -9.78 20.85
N ILE A 4 10.81 -9.54 19.54
CA ILE A 4 11.58 -10.30 18.54
C ILE A 4 13.06 -9.91 18.64
N ILE A 5 13.35 -8.61 18.74
CA ILE A 5 14.69 -8.07 18.96
C ILE A 5 15.27 -8.63 20.27
N ALA A 6 14.53 -8.52 21.39
CA ALA A 6 14.93 -9.03 22.70
C ALA A 6 15.28 -10.52 22.64
N ARG A 7 14.43 -11.34 22.01
CA ARG A 7 14.68 -12.78 21.84
C ARG A 7 15.89 -13.06 20.95
N GLN A 8 16.10 -12.31 19.88
CA GLN A 8 17.28 -12.46 19.01
C GLN A 8 18.57 -12.02 19.71
N LEU A 9 18.51 -10.96 20.52
CA LEU A 9 19.63 -10.51 21.34
C LEU A 9 20.00 -11.56 22.40
N GLN A 10 19.03 -12.21 23.04
CA GLN A 10 19.28 -13.32 23.96
C GLN A 10 19.95 -14.52 23.27
N LEU A 11 19.63 -14.77 21.99
CA LEU A 11 20.22 -15.87 21.21
C LEU A 11 21.62 -15.53 20.66
N LYS A 12 21.90 -14.25 20.38
CA LYS A 12 23.12 -13.77 19.71
C LYS A 12 24.06 -12.94 20.60
N SER A 13 23.81 -12.84 21.90
CA SER A 13 24.57 -11.98 22.83
C SER A 13 26.08 -12.26 22.87
N ASN A 14 26.49 -13.46 22.43
CA ASN A 14 27.89 -13.92 22.41
C ASN A 14 28.54 -13.86 21.02
N GLU A 15 27.88 -13.33 19.98
CA GLU A 15 28.51 -13.17 18.66
C GLU A 15 29.52 -12.02 18.66
N SER A 16 30.79 -12.33 18.36
CA SER A 16 31.90 -11.36 18.28
C SER A 16 31.60 -10.18 17.34
N ASN A 17 30.83 -10.40 16.27
CA ASN A 17 30.47 -9.37 15.29
C ASN A 17 29.50 -8.31 15.83
N LEU A 18 28.57 -8.69 16.72
CA LEU A 18 27.66 -7.72 17.37
C LEU A 18 28.43 -6.84 18.34
N GLN A 19 29.34 -7.42 19.13
CA GLN A 19 30.16 -6.66 20.07
C GLN A 19 31.14 -5.71 19.38
N ILE A 20 31.67 -6.08 18.21
CA ILE A 20 32.50 -5.18 17.39
C ILE A 20 31.68 -4.00 16.86
N ARG A 21 30.45 -4.23 16.39
CA ARG A 21 29.56 -3.18 15.86
C ARG A 21 29.05 -2.22 16.93
N LEU A 22 28.89 -2.70 18.17
CA LEU A 22 28.42 -1.90 19.31
C LEU A 22 29.55 -1.14 20.03
N ARG A 23 30.83 -1.42 19.73
CA ARG A 23 32.00 -1.05 20.54
C ARG A 23 32.19 0.45 20.77
N ASN A 24 31.55 1.30 19.97
CA ASN A 24 31.69 2.75 20.01
C ASN A 24 30.40 3.50 20.41
N GLU A 25 29.31 2.80 20.75
CA GLU A 25 28.02 3.43 21.07
C GLU A 25 27.49 2.95 22.44
N GLU A 26 27.95 3.59 23.52
CA GLU A 26 27.59 3.25 24.91
C GLU A 26 26.07 3.22 25.15
N ASP A 27 25.32 4.12 24.51
CA ASP A 27 23.87 4.20 24.65
C ASP A 27 23.16 2.99 24.02
N LEU A 28 23.63 2.53 22.86
CA LEU A 28 23.12 1.31 22.21
C LEU A 28 23.45 0.07 23.02
N ILE A 29 24.64 0.00 23.65
CA ILE A 29 25.00 -1.11 24.54
C ILE A 29 24.01 -1.19 25.71
N LYS A 30 23.74 -0.07 26.39
CA LYS A 30 22.77 -0.01 27.49
C LYS A 30 21.38 -0.43 27.03
N MET A 31 20.96 0.02 25.85
CA MET A 31 19.65 -0.34 25.29
C MET A 31 19.54 -1.81 24.96
N VAL A 32 20.57 -2.41 24.35
CA VAL A 32 20.66 -3.84 24.08
C VAL A 32 20.56 -4.65 25.38
N TYR A 33 21.26 -4.22 26.44
CA TYR A 33 21.18 -4.85 27.75
C TYR A 33 19.75 -4.82 28.30
N ASN A 34 19.12 -3.64 28.36
CA ASN A 34 17.76 -3.47 28.88
C ASN A 34 16.73 -4.28 28.07
N MET A 35 16.87 -4.32 26.73
CA MET A 35 16.02 -5.15 25.88
C MET A 35 16.23 -6.64 26.13
N SER A 36 17.46 -7.10 26.30
CA SER A 36 17.78 -8.51 26.60
C SER A 36 17.25 -8.96 27.97
N ALA A 37 17.19 -8.03 28.93
CA ALA A 37 16.56 -8.21 30.24
C ALA A 37 15.02 -8.14 30.20
N ASN A 38 14.43 -7.94 29.02
CA ASN A 38 12.99 -7.80 28.80
C ASN A 38 12.37 -6.59 29.52
N GLU A 39 13.15 -5.52 29.70
CA GLU A 39 12.74 -4.23 30.25
C GLU A 39 12.81 -3.13 29.18
N PRO A 40 11.98 -3.19 28.11
CA PRO A 40 11.97 -2.15 27.09
C PRO A 40 11.41 -0.82 27.62
N MET A 41 11.85 0.29 27.03
CA MET A 41 11.29 1.59 27.32
C MET A 41 9.79 1.61 26.98
N THR A 42 8.98 2.11 27.92
CA THR A 42 7.57 2.37 27.65
C THR A 42 7.43 3.64 26.84
N LEU A 43 6.88 3.54 25.63
CA LEU A 43 6.61 4.68 24.76
C LEU A 43 5.24 5.29 25.09
N THR A 44 5.22 6.56 25.46
CA THR A 44 3.98 7.34 25.57
C THR A 44 3.57 7.86 24.20
N THR A 45 2.31 7.65 23.81
CA THR A 45 1.79 8.09 22.50
C THR A 45 1.51 9.59 22.43
N THR A 46 1.44 10.27 23.57
CA THR A 46 1.23 11.72 23.69
C THR A 46 2.06 12.28 24.85
N THR A 47 2.69 13.43 24.64
CA THR A 47 3.44 14.16 25.66
C THR A 47 3.63 15.61 25.23
N ASN A 48 3.69 16.52 26.20
CA ASN A 48 4.03 17.94 25.99
C ASN A 48 5.49 18.24 26.37
N GLU A 49 6.24 17.25 26.87
CA GLU A 49 7.62 17.41 27.31
C GLU A 49 8.61 17.10 26.18
N SER A 50 9.38 18.09 25.75
CA SER A 50 10.38 17.96 24.68
C SER A 50 11.44 16.89 24.97
N SER A 51 11.88 16.76 26.22
CA SER A 51 12.85 15.74 26.65
C SER A 51 12.33 14.31 26.43
N LYS A 52 11.05 14.06 26.73
CA LYS A 52 10.41 12.77 26.48
C LYS A 52 10.28 12.50 24.98
N ILE A 53 9.92 13.52 24.19
CA ILE A 53 9.86 13.41 22.72
C ILE A 53 11.22 13.00 22.16
N VAL A 54 12.28 13.74 22.49
CA VAL A 54 13.65 13.45 22.02
C VAL A 54 14.09 12.04 22.44
N GLY A 55 13.83 11.66 23.70
CA GLY A 55 14.14 10.32 24.19
C GLY A 55 13.39 9.21 23.44
N SER A 56 12.09 9.40 23.17
CA SER A 56 11.28 8.44 22.40
C SER A 56 11.72 8.34 20.94
N LEU A 57 12.01 9.46 20.27
CA LEU A 57 12.49 9.45 18.89
C LEU A 57 13.86 8.75 18.78
N LYS A 58 14.78 9.08 19.70
CA LYS A 58 16.07 8.39 19.80
C LYS A 58 15.90 6.89 20.02
N TYR A 59 15.05 6.49 20.96
CA TYR A 59 14.77 5.08 21.23
C TYR A 59 14.25 4.36 19.99
N ILE A 60 13.27 4.93 19.26
CA ILE A 60 12.73 4.32 18.03
C ILE A 60 13.82 4.18 16.95
N ASN A 61 14.64 5.22 16.74
CA ASN A 61 15.76 5.17 15.81
C ASN A 61 16.76 4.07 16.19
N ASP A 62 17.10 3.96 17.47
CA ASP A 62 18.02 2.94 17.97
C ASP A 62 17.42 1.53 17.83
N VAL A 63 16.09 1.35 17.98
CA VAL A 63 15.41 0.07 17.69
C VAL A 63 15.64 -0.33 16.23
N VAL A 64 15.44 0.61 15.30
CA VAL A 64 15.64 0.40 13.86
C VAL A 64 17.10 0.04 13.59
N ARG A 65 18.06 0.77 14.17
CA ARG A 65 19.51 0.47 14.04
C ARG A 65 19.86 -0.93 14.52
N ILE A 66 19.39 -1.33 15.71
CA ILE A 66 19.62 -2.68 16.25
C ILE A 66 19.02 -3.74 15.32
N SER A 67 17.81 -3.50 14.80
CA SER A 67 17.15 -4.48 13.92
C SER A 67 17.92 -4.74 12.62
N ILE A 68 18.56 -3.70 12.05
CA ILE A 68 19.49 -3.83 10.92
C ILE A 68 20.72 -4.63 11.33
N MET A 69 21.32 -4.32 12.48
CA MET A 69 22.50 -5.05 12.97
C MET A 69 22.24 -6.56 13.18
N LEU A 70 21.00 -6.91 13.53
CA LEU A 70 20.55 -8.29 13.77
C LEU A 70 20.06 -9.03 12.53
N ASN A 71 20.01 -8.36 11.36
CA ASN A 71 19.44 -8.86 10.11
C ASN A 71 17.95 -9.29 10.23
N ILE A 72 17.13 -8.50 10.93
CA ILE A 72 15.68 -8.74 11.11
C ILE A 72 14.82 -7.58 10.57
N GLU A 73 15.40 -6.77 9.69
CA GLU A 73 14.81 -5.58 9.07
C GLU A 73 13.51 -5.85 8.31
N ASN A 74 13.28 -7.07 7.82
CA ASN A 74 12.04 -7.44 7.12
C ASN A 74 10.81 -7.35 8.04
N SER A 75 11.02 -7.29 9.36
CA SER A 75 9.96 -7.06 10.35
C SER A 75 9.62 -5.58 10.53
N ILE A 76 10.38 -4.66 9.91
CA ILE A 76 10.15 -3.22 9.94
C ILE A 76 9.15 -2.85 8.86
N ASP A 77 8.18 -2.03 9.23
CA ASP A 77 7.23 -1.42 8.32
C ASP A 77 7.18 0.11 8.55
N SER A 78 6.33 0.80 7.79
CA SER A 78 6.16 2.26 7.89
C SER A 78 5.71 2.78 9.26
N THR A 79 5.23 1.92 10.17
CA THR A 79 4.82 2.33 11.52
C THR A 79 6.00 2.55 12.46
N TRP A 80 7.18 2.01 12.11
CA TRP A 80 8.40 2.14 12.89
C TRP A 80 9.27 3.33 12.50
N ILE A 81 8.88 4.09 11.47
CA ILE A 81 9.50 5.38 11.22
C ILE A 81 9.02 6.37 12.29
N PRO A 82 9.93 7.04 13.01
CA PRO A 82 9.54 8.02 14.02
C PRO A 82 8.69 9.14 13.42
N ARG A 83 7.53 9.38 14.02
CA ARG A 83 6.56 10.40 13.61
C ARG A 83 6.22 11.29 14.79
N LEU A 84 6.36 12.60 14.62
CA LEU A 84 5.93 13.59 15.58
C LEU A 84 4.73 14.36 15.01
N LYS A 85 3.60 14.28 15.71
CA LYS A 85 2.40 15.05 15.38
C LYS A 85 2.37 16.32 16.20
N VAL A 86 2.29 17.46 15.52
CA VAL A 86 2.30 18.78 16.15
C VAL A 86 1.08 19.56 15.65
N PRO A 87 0.30 20.20 16.54
CA PRO A 87 -0.80 21.05 16.10
C PRO A 87 -0.26 22.21 15.25
N LEU A 88 -1.01 22.62 14.22
CA LEU A 88 -0.71 23.84 13.47
C LEU A 88 -0.72 25.05 14.41
N PRO A 89 0.35 25.85 14.45
CA PRO A 89 0.34 27.14 15.11
C PRO A 89 -0.84 28.00 14.66
N HIS A 90 -1.51 28.66 15.61
CA HIS A 90 -2.64 29.56 15.35
C HIS A 90 -2.30 30.74 14.42
N SER A 91 -1.01 31.01 14.21
CA SER A 91 -0.53 32.02 13.26
C SER A 91 -0.69 31.62 11.80
N PHE A 92 -0.98 30.36 11.49
CA PHE A 92 -1.25 29.92 10.13
C PHE A 92 -2.73 30.10 9.79
N SER A 93 -3.02 30.48 8.53
CA SER A 93 -4.36 30.79 8.05
C SER A 93 -5.30 29.57 7.91
N ILE A 94 -4.89 28.40 8.39
CA ILE A 94 -5.69 27.17 8.36
C ILE A 94 -6.28 26.96 9.76
N PRO A 95 -7.61 26.90 9.89
CA PRO A 95 -8.26 26.85 11.20
C PRO A 95 -8.02 25.55 11.97
N GLN A 96 -7.75 24.42 11.28
CA GLN A 96 -7.48 23.12 11.90
C GLN A 96 -6.54 22.27 11.05
N GLY A 97 -5.63 21.54 11.71
CA GLY A 97 -4.77 20.52 11.11
C GLY A 97 -3.52 20.23 11.94
N GLU A 98 -2.75 19.25 11.49
CA GLU A 98 -1.55 18.76 12.17
C GLU A 98 -0.36 18.76 11.20
N PHE A 99 0.82 19.14 11.68
CA PHE A 99 2.07 18.78 11.04
C PHE A 99 2.48 17.39 11.50
N ILE A 100 2.81 16.53 10.55
CA ILE A 100 3.44 15.24 10.82
C ILE A 100 4.89 15.36 10.37
N ILE A 101 5.80 15.45 11.33
CA ILE A 101 7.23 15.44 11.09
C ILE A 101 7.69 13.99 11.12
N ILE A 102 8.34 13.57 10.04
CA ILE A 102 8.87 12.22 9.88
C ILE A 102 10.38 12.33 10.00
N ASP A 103 10.96 11.68 11.00
CA ASP A 103 12.41 11.60 11.15
C ASP A 103 12.91 10.37 10.40
N THR A 104 13.78 10.58 9.41
CA THR A 104 14.33 9.50 8.58
C THR A 104 15.76 9.17 9.04
N PRO A 105 16.18 7.90 9.01
CA PRO A 105 17.59 7.54 9.21
C PRO A 105 18.50 8.34 8.29
N GLY A 106 19.72 8.65 8.75
CA GLY A 106 20.66 9.43 7.97
C GLY A 106 21.24 8.67 6.77
N PRO A 107 21.65 9.36 5.69
CA PRO A 107 22.28 8.72 4.52
C PRO A 107 23.64 8.05 4.85
N ASN A 108 24.26 8.44 5.96
CA ASN A 108 25.55 7.93 6.43
C ASN A 108 25.46 6.55 7.11
N ASP A 109 24.24 6.06 7.36
CA ASP A 109 24.02 4.69 7.82
C ASP A 109 24.28 3.74 6.64
N ASN A 110 25.58 3.50 6.37
CA ASN A 110 26.15 2.79 5.21
C ASN A 110 25.62 1.35 4.98
N ASN A 111 24.72 0.87 5.83
CA ASN A 111 24.13 -0.46 5.81
C ASN A 111 22.59 -0.43 5.81
N LEU A 112 21.93 0.67 5.44
CA LEU A 112 20.47 0.63 5.23
C LEU A 112 20.16 -0.45 4.19
N SER A 113 19.42 -1.47 4.61
CA SER A 113 18.96 -2.52 3.72
C SER A 113 18.05 -1.95 2.63
N SER A 114 17.97 -2.64 1.49
CA SER A 114 17.06 -2.27 0.39
C SER A 114 15.61 -2.12 0.85
N HIS A 115 15.18 -2.92 1.83
CA HIS A 115 13.84 -2.87 2.43
C HIS A 115 13.56 -1.56 3.16
N LEU A 116 14.47 -1.12 4.03
CA LEU A 116 14.34 0.16 4.75
C LEU A 116 14.35 1.35 3.80
N ARG A 117 15.21 1.31 2.77
CA ARG A 117 15.25 2.35 1.73
C ARG A 117 13.89 2.49 1.04
N GLN A 118 13.23 1.38 0.70
CA GLN A 118 11.88 1.39 0.11
C GLN A 118 10.83 1.99 1.04
N ILE A 119 10.89 1.69 2.34
CA ILE A 119 9.96 2.26 3.32
C ILE A 119 10.16 3.79 3.40
N VAL A 120 11.41 4.26 3.50
CA VAL A 120 11.73 5.70 3.52
C VAL A 120 11.27 6.39 2.24
N ILE A 121 11.55 5.83 1.06
CA ILE A 121 11.07 6.33 -0.23
C ILE A 121 9.53 6.44 -0.24
N SER A 122 8.83 5.44 0.29
CA SER A 122 7.36 5.45 0.32
C SER A 122 6.78 6.57 1.20
N GLU A 123 7.49 6.95 2.27
CA GLU A 123 7.09 8.08 3.11
C GLU A 123 7.42 9.41 2.46
N LEU A 124 8.58 9.52 1.81
CA LEU A 124 8.98 10.71 1.05
C LEU A 124 8.01 10.99 -0.10
N GLN A 125 7.48 9.96 -0.76
CA GLN A 125 6.44 10.10 -1.79
C GLN A 125 5.13 10.69 -1.25
N LYS A 126 4.79 10.44 0.02
CA LYS A 126 3.58 10.95 0.67
C LYS A 126 3.76 12.34 1.28
N ALA A 127 5.01 12.74 1.57
CA ALA A 127 5.31 13.99 2.24
C ALA A 127 4.88 15.21 1.42
N THR A 128 4.29 16.22 2.04
CA THR A 128 3.96 17.49 1.35
C THR A 128 5.19 18.41 1.22
N LEU A 129 6.15 18.24 2.13
CA LEU A 129 7.39 18.99 2.23
C LEU A 129 8.52 18.02 2.60
N ILE A 130 9.66 18.12 1.92
CA ILE A 130 10.88 17.38 2.22
C ILE A 130 11.97 18.38 2.58
N LEU A 131 12.53 18.24 3.77
CA LEU A 131 13.61 19.07 4.28
C LEU A 131 14.93 18.29 4.23
N VAL A 132 15.89 18.80 3.47
CA VAL A 132 17.26 18.29 3.42
C VAL A 132 18.10 19.11 4.39
N ALA A 133 18.48 18.52 5.51
CA ALA A 133 19.39 19.15 6.47
C ALA A 133 20.84 18.96 5.99
N LEU A 134 21.53 20.06 5.72
CA LEU A 134 22.92 20.11 5.29
C LEU A 134 23.75 20.78 6.38
N GLU A 135 24.99 20.35 6.58
CA GLU A 135 25.92 21.08 7.45
C GLU A 135 26.60 22.20 6.67
N PHE A 136 26.76 23.36 7.31
CA PHE A 136 27.39 24.54 6.70
C PHE A 136 28.88 24.33 6.42
N ILE A 137 29.59 23.69 7.36
CA ILE A 137 30.98 23.28 7.17
C ILE A 137 30.91 21.88 6.56
N GLY A 138 31.41 21.75 5.32
CA GLY A 138 31.11 20.63 4.43
C GLY A 138 31.19 19.25 5.07
N SER A 139 30.27 18.38 4.66
CA SER A 139 30.30 16.94 4.92
C SER A 139 31.42 16.26 4.11
N ASP A 140 31.90 15.11 4.58
CA ASP A 140 32.83 14.27 3.83
C ASP A 140 32.26 13.94 2.43
N SER A 141 33.12 13.90 1.41
CA SER A 141 32.71 13.77 0.01
C SER A 141 31.87 12.53 -0.31
N ASN A 142 31.98 11.47 0.49
CA ASN A 142 31.18 10.25 0.35
C ASN A 142 29.71 10.45 0.76
N ASP A 143 29.47 11.22 1.81
CA ASP A 143 28.11 11.49 2.32
C ASP A 143 27.35 12.39 1.34
N GLU A 144 28.08 13.31 0.71
CA GLU A 144 27.53 14.21 -0.31
C GLU A 144 27.04 13.45 -1.55
N ALA A 145 27.80 12.47 -2.03
CA ALA A 145 27.44 11.69 -3.21
C ALA A 145 26.18 10.85 -2.98
N LYS A 146 26.07 10.22 -1.80
CA LYS A 146 24.87 9.45 -1.41
C LYS A 146 23.64 10.33 -1.27
N LEU A 147 23.78 11.48 -0.62
CA LEU A 147 22.69 12.43 -0.48
C LEU A 147 22.20 12.91 -1.86
N GLN A 148 23.11 13.10 -2.82
CA GLN A 148 22.75 13.44 -4.18
C GLN A 148 21.99 12.30 -4.89
N GLU A 149 22.41 11.04 -4.72
CA GLU A 149 21.70 9.87 -5.23
C GLU A 149 20.28 9.77 -4.64
N ASP A 150 20.13 9.95 -3.33
CA ASP A 150 18.83 9.90 -2.67
C ASP A 150 17.91 11.03 -3.12
N ILE A 151 18.44 12.26 -3.30
CA ILE A 151 17.66 13.38 -3.85
C ILE A 151 17.17 13.08 -5.27
N GLU A 152 18.03 12.51 -6.13
CA GLU A 152 17.64 12.17 -7.50
C GLU A 152 16.61 11.04 -7.51
N THR A 153 16.80 10.03 -6.66
CA THR A 153 15.85 8.93 -6.45
C THR A 153 14.47 9.46 -6.04
N ILE A 154 14.42 10.40 -5.09
CA ILE A 154 13.16 11.05 -4.67
C ILE A 154 12.49 11.78 -5.83
N ARG A 155 13.27 12.47 -6.67
CA ARG A 155 12.73 13.17 -7.85
C ARG A 155 12.10 12.21 -8.84
N GLU A 156 12.82 11.14 -9.19
CA GLU A 156 12.32 10.09 -10.09
C GLU A 156 11.01 9.51 -9.57
N TYR A 157 10.97 9.13 -8.29
CA TYR A 157 9.80 8.50 -7.68
C TYR A 157 8.56 9.39 -7.54
N ARG A 158 8.74 10.72 -7.56
CA ARG A 158 7.61 11.66 -7.48
C ARG A 158 6.94 11.88 -8.84
N ASN A 159 7.56 11.48 -9.97
CA ASN A 159 7.03 11.72 -11.32
C ASN A 159 6.51 13.15 -11.52
N THR A 160 7.19 14.13 -10.91
CA THR A 160 6.81 15.53 -11.01
C THR A 160 7.92 16.29 -11.71
N ASP A 161 7.58 16.93 -12.84
CA ASP A 161 8.40 17.95 -13.50
C ASP A 161 8.56 19.25 -12.65
N GLY A 162 8.33 19.16 -11.33
CA GLY A 162 8.23 20.27 -10.41
C GLY A 162 9.23 20.18 -9.26
N PRO A 163 10.11 21.18 -9.06
CA PRO A 163 11.02 21.27 -7.92
C PRO A 163 10.33 21.70 -6.60
N SER A 164 9.00 21.52 -6.48
CA SER A 164 8.14 22.27 -5.55
C SER A 164 8.15 21.83 -4.10
N HIS A 165 8.63 20.62 -3.78
CA HIS A 165 8.50 20.04 -2.43
C HIS A 165 9.83 19.85 -1.69
N LEU A 166 10.96 20.05 -2.36
CA LEU A 166 12.29 19.86 -1.78
C LEU A 166 12.86 21.21 -1.33
N TYR A 167 13.28 21.27 -0.07
CA TYR A 167 13.86 22.45 0.57
C TYR A 167 15.14 22.06 1.28
N ALA A 168 16.14 22.94 1.22
CA ALA A 168 17.41 22.72 1.89
C ALA A 168 17.52 23.62 3.12
N LEU A 169 17.89 23.02 4.24
CA LEU A 169 18.24 23.69 5.49
C LEU A 169 19.75 23.57 5.71
N VAL A 170 20.49 24.63 5.38
CA VAL A 170 21.91 24.73 5.66
C VAL A 170 22.07 25.10 7.14
N ASN A 171 22.34 24.11 7.96
CA ASN A 171 22.44 24.20 9.42
C ASN A 171 23.87 24.55 9.88
N LYS A 172 24.02 24.91 11.15
CA LYS A 172 25.29 25.27 11.81
C LYS A 172 25.93 26.57 11.27
N ILE A 173 25.13 27.51 10.78
CA ILE A 173 25.65 28.81 10.31
C ILE A 173 26.26 29.66 11.42
N ASP A 174 25.99 29.33 12.69
CA ASP A 174 26.65 29.92 13.85
C ASP A 174 28.17 29.66 13.88
N GLN A 175 28.65 28.70 13.08
CA GLN A 175 30.08 28.42 12.90
C GLN A 175 30.71 29.24 11.76
N ARG A 176 29.97 30.16 11.14
CA ARG A 176 30.49 31.02 10.08
C ARG A 176 31.54 31.99 10.63
N ILE A 177 32.74 31.95 10.07
CA ILE A 177 33.82 32.88 10.37
C ILE A 177 33.89 33.90 9.23
N GLU A 178 33.63 35.16 9.57
CA GLU A 178 33.68 36.27 8.62
C GLU A 178 35.06 36.39 7.96
N GLY A 179 35.08 36.60 6.65
CA GLY A 179 36.31 36.68 5.84
C GLY A 179 36.98 35.33 5.53
N LYS A 180 36.58 34.22 6.16
CA LYS A 180 37.09 32.87 5.85
C LYS A 180 36.11 32.01 5.08
N HIS A 181 34.81 32.16 5.34
CA HIS A 181 33.78 31.38 4.70
C HIS A 181 32.99 32.23 3.68
N ASN A 182 32.30 31.54 2.76
CA ASN A 182 31.45 32.16 1.74
C ASN A 182 30.41 33.10 2.37
N SER A 183 29.84 34.01 1.57
CA SER A 183 28.67 34.80 1.98
C SER A 183 27.40 33.93 2.03
N VAL A 184 26.33 34.46 2.62
CA VAL A 184 25.01 33.80 2.66
C VAL A 184 24.51 33.49 1.26
N GLU A 185 24.64 34.45 0.34
CA GLU A 185 24.19 34.33 -1.05
C GLU A 185 24.99 33.27 -1.80
N GLN A 186 26.31 33.25 -1.62
CA GLN A 186 27.21 32.28 -2.23
C GLN A 186 26.92 30.85 -1.75
N THR A 187 26.74 30.67 -0.44
CA THR A 187 26.37 29.37 0.14
C THR A 187 25.03 28.88 -0.41
N LYS A 188 24.01 29.74 -0.44
CA LYS A 188 22.68 29.39 -1.00
C LYS A 188 22.76 29.02 -2.47
N ALA A 189 23.48 29.80 -3.28
CA ALA A 189 23.64 29.54 -4.70
C ALA A 189 24.38 28.22 -4.97
N ALA A 190 25.42 27.93 -4.20
CA ALA A 190 26.17 26.67 -4.31
C ALA A 190 25.29 25.45 -4.00
N VAL A 191 24.51 25.51 -2.91
CA VAL A 191 23.57 24.42 -2.54
C VAL A 191 22.45 24.28 -3.57
N ALA A 192 21.86 25.40 -4.00
CA ALA A 192 20.82 25.41 -5.03
C ALA A 192 21.29 24.74 -6.32
N MET A 193 22.49 25.10 -6.80
CA MET A 193 23.07 24.52 -8.01
C MET A 193 23.42 23.05 -7.82
N LYS A 194 24.13 22.70 -6.73
CA LYS A 194 24.62 21.34 -6.46
C LYS A 194 23.48 20.33 -6.40
N TYR A 195 22.41 20.67 -5.69
CA TYR A 195 21.28 19.77 -5.49
C TYR A 195 20.12 20.06 -6.42
N LYS A 196 20.23 21.00 -7.36
CA LYS A 196 19.16 21.48 -8.26
C LYS A 196 17.88 21.92 -7.51
N ILE A 197 18.04 22.54 -6.35
CA ILE A 197 16.95 23.06 -5.52
C ILE A 197 16.73 24.53 -5.87
N PRO A 198 15.47 25.03 -5.99
CA PRO A 198 15.23 26.44 -6.24
C PRO A 198 15.90 27.30 -5.17
N LEU A 199 16.53 28.40 -5.57
CA LEU A 199 17.24 29.28 -4.63
C LEU A 199 16.32 29.78 -3.49
N THR A 200 15.04 29.98 -3.79
CA THR A 200 13.99 30.36 -2.82
C THR A 200 13.69 29.30 -1.77
N HIS A 201 14.07 28.05 -2.01
CA HIS A 201 13.88 26.90 -1.11
C HIS A 201 15.13 26.58 -0.28
N VAL A 202 16.21 27.37 -0.41
CA VAL A 202 17.44 27.18 0.36
C VAL A 202 17.49 28.20 1.50
N HIS A 203 17.45 27.68 2.72
CA HIS A 203 17.45 28.47 3.95
C HIS A 203 18.67 28.14 4.80
N GLU A 204 19.33 29.19 5.27
CA GLU A 204 20.38 29.09 6.24
C GLU A 204 19.79 29.19 7.64
N ILE A 205 20.12 28.26 8.52
CA ILE A 205 19.63 28.25 9.89
C ILE A 205 20.74 27.88 10.89
N SER A 206 20.56 28.28 12.14
CA SER A 206 21.26 27.67 13.27
C SER A 206 20.22 27.04 14.19
N ALA A 207 20.03 25.72 14.06
CA ALA A 207 19.13 24.97 14.93
C ALA A 207 19.54 25.11 16.41
N MET A 208 20.85 25.18 16.69
CA MET A 208 21.40 25.38 18.04
C MET A 208 20.98 26.72 18.64
N ASN A 209 21.17 27.82 17.90
CA ASN A 209 20.77 29.14 18.37
C ASN A 209 19.25 29.22 18.60
N ALA A 210 18.46 28.63 17.69
CA ALA A 210 17.01 28.60 17.79
C ALA A 210 16.54 27.84 19.04
N ILE A 211 17.01 26.60 19.25
CA ILE A 211 16.57 25.76 20.36
C ILE A 211 17.01 26.31 21.71
N LEU A 212 18.25 26.81 21.83
CA LEU A 212 18.75 27.38 23.08
C LEU A 212 17.99 28.66 23.43
N SER A 213 17.78 29.55 22.47
CA SER A 213 16.99 30.76 22.69
C SER A 213 15.56 30.44 23.12
N TYR A 214 14.88 29.57 22.38
CA TYR A 214 13.50 29.19 22.69
C TYR A 214 13.39 28.54 24.06
N THR A 215 14.23 27.54 24.35
CA THR A 215 14.19 26.80 25.63
C THR A 215 14.47 27.71 26.80
N PHE A 216 15.53 28.53 26.71
CA PHE A 216 15.87 29.50 27.75
C PHE A 216 14.72 30.49 27.96
N ARG A 217 14.08 30.98 26.90
CA ARG A 217 12.97 31.93 27.01
C ARG A 217 11.76 31.32 27.73
N GLN A 218 11.47 30.04 27.49
CA GLN A 218 10.38 29.35 28.19
C GLN A 218 10.72 29.13 29.67
N GLU A 219 11.91 28.60 29.97
CA GLU A 219 12.35 28.36 31.34
C GLU A 219 12.40 29.67 32.14
N TYR A 220 12.93 30.75 31.56
CA TYR A 220 12.96 32.08 32.17
C TYR A 220 11.54 32.60 32.49
N LYS A 221 10.60 32.49 31.55
CA LYS A 221 9.21 32.94 31.75
C LYS A 221 8.51 32.16 32.86
N GLU A 222 8.77 30.87 32.98
CA GLU A 222 8.21 30.06 34.08
C GLU A 222 8.82 30.45 35.44
N LEU A 223 10.11 30.78 35.49
CA LEU A 223 10.75 31.27 36.71
C LEU A 223 10.23 32.65 37.12
N GLU A 224 10.09 33.57 36.17
CA GLU A 224 9.57 34.93 36.38
C GLU A 224 8.16 34.93 36.99
N LYS A 225 7.32 33.96 36.62
CA LYS A 225 5.99 33.78 37.22
C LYS A 225 6.03 33.35 38.69
N ASN A 226 7.05 32.57 39.06
CA ASN A 226 7.11 31.88 40.36
C ASN A 226 8.01 32.59 41.37
N SER A 227 8.96 33.42 40.92
CA SER A 227 9.98 34.03 41.76
C SER A 227 10.71 35.19 41.06
N HIS A 228 11.42 36.00 41.84
CA HIS A 228 12.36 36.98 41.28
C HIS A 228 13.59 36.26 40.71
N VAL A 229 13.86 36.45 39.42
CA VAL A 229 14.92 35.72 38.71
C VAL A 229 16.30 36.26 39.11
N THR A 230 17.19 35.39 39.56
CA THR A 230 18.61 35.69 39.82
C THR A 230 19.51 34.70 39.08
N TYR A 231 20.79 35.04 38.92
CA TYR A 231 21.78 34.13 38.31
C TYR A 231 21.91 32.80 39.05
N GLU A 232 21.80 32.80 40.38
CA GLU A 232 21.83 31.59 41.19
C GLU A 232 20.65 30.66 40.91
N ILE A 233 19.45 31.22 40.78
CA ILE A 233 18.23 30.47 40.44
C ILE A 233 18.35 29.92 39.02
N LEU A 234 18.81 30.72 38.06
CA LEU A 234 19.04 30.24 36.68
C LEU A 234 20.03 29.08 36.64
N MET A 235 21.16 29.18 37.34
CA MET A 235 22.14 28.08 37.39
C MET A 235 21.59 26.80 38.00
N ARG A 236 20.70 26.90 38.99
CA ARG A 236 20.13 25.74 39.69
C ARG A 236 18.96 25.10 38.94
N GLU A 237 18.09 25.92 38.36
CA GLU A 237 16.76 25.48 37.90
C GLU A 237 16.60 25.45 36.37
N THR A 238 17.48 26.14 35.64
CA THR A 238 17.39 26.24 34.17
C THR A 238 18.42 25.31 33.53
N LYS A 239 17.96 24.22 32.90
CA LYS A 239 18.86 23.24 32.28
C LYS A 239 19.61 23.82 31.09
N SER A 240 18.97 24.74 30.36
CA SER A 240 19.58 25.36 29.18
C SER A 240 20.60 26.45 29.51
N TYR A 241 20.63 26.97 30.75
CA TYR A 241 21.33 28.22 31.10
C TYR A 241 22.79 28.23 30.69
N LYS A 242 23.56 27.21 31.10
CA LYS A 242 25.01 27.14 30.80
C LYS A 242 25.27 27.14 29.30
N MET A 243 24.57 26.29 28.55
CA MET A 243 24.75 26.17 27.10
C MET A 243 24.29 27.45 26.39
N PHE A 244 23.18 28.05 26.83
CA PHE A 244 22.69 29.31 26.31
C PHE A 244 23.71 30.44 26.50
N MET A 245 24.25 30.59 27.71
CA MET A 245 25.23 31.64 28.02
C MET A 245 26.52 31.46 27.23
N GLN A 246 27.03 30.23 27.15
CA GLN A 246 28.19 29.89 26.33
C GLN A 246 27.97 30.22 24.85
N GLN A 247 26.80 29.88 24.30
CA GLN A 247 26.48 30.15 22.89
C GLN A 247 26.30 31.65 22.61
N ALA A 248 25.67 32.38 23.53
CA ALA A 248 25.34 33.79 23.35
C ALA A 248 26.53 34.73 23.59
N LEU A 249 27.39 34.41 24.57
CA LEU A 249 28.44 35.28 25.08
C LEU A 249 29.86 34.71 24.91
N GLY A 250 29.98 33.45 24.47
CA GLY A 250 31.27 32.80 24.22
C GLY A 250 31.95 32.27 25.48
N GLN A 251 33.26 32.10 25.41
CA GLN A 251 34.05 31.41 26.45
C GLN A 251 34.11 32.17 27.79
N THR A 252 33.93 33.49 27.77
CA THR A 252 34.01 34.36 28.96
C THR A 252 32.64 34.70 29.57
N TRP A 253 31.60 33.93 29.23
CA TRP A 253 30.23 34.19 29.68
C TRP A 253 30.09 34.24 31.23
N GLU A 254 30.94 33.54 31.97
CA GLU A 254 30.93 33.53 33.44
C GLU A 254 31.24 34.93 34.00
N GLN A 255 32.21 35.63 33.40
CA GLN A 255 32.55 37.01 33.74
C GLN A 255 31.43 37.97 33.36
N ALA A 256 30.62 37.62 32.35
CA ALA A 256 29.50 38.44 31.91
C ALA A 256 28.38 38.58 32.95
N THR A 257 28.32 37.67 33.93
CA THR A 257 27.37 37.76 35.04
C THR A 257 27.66 38.95 35.98
N GLU A 258 28.87 39.51 35.93
CA GLU A 258 29.27 40.66 36.77
C GLU A 258 28.74 42.00 36.26
N TYR A 259 28.45 42.11 34.95
CA TYR A 259 28.11 43.39 34.31
C TYR A 259 26.84 43.36 33.45
N ILE A 260 26.23 42.19 33.22
CA ILE A 260 24.93 42.07 32.55
C ILE A 260 23.85 41.92 33.63
N ASP A 261 22.76 42.68 33.50
CA ASP A 261 21.57 42.46 34.32
C ASP A 261 20.85 41.18 33.88
N VAL A 262 20.48 40.33 34.83
CA VAL A 262 19.69 39.12 34.61
C VAL A 262 18.38 39.38 33.84
N ASN A 263 17.78 40.56 34.02
CA ASN A 263 16.57 41.00 33.31
C ASN A 263 16.82 41.29 31.82
N PHE A 264 18.08 41.45 31.41
CA PHE A 264 18.47 41.66 30.02
C PHE A 264 18.69 40.36 29.24
N LEU A 265 18.85 39.22 29.91
CA LEU A 265 19.04 37.91 29.27
C LEU A 265 17.92 37.53 28.27
N PRO A 266 16.63 37.82 28.54
CA PRO A 266 15.57 37.75 27.54
C PRO A 266 15.90 38.41 26.19
N ASN A 267 16.45 39.62 26.21
CA ASN A 267 16.80 40.35 24.99
C ASN A 267 17.98 39.70 24.25
N ILE A 268 18.90 39.09 24.99
CA ILE A 268 20.00 38.30 24.43
C ILE A 268 19.44 37.05 23.73
N ALA A 269 18.47 36.37 24.37
CA ALA A 269 17.77 35.25 23.75
C ALA A 269 17.06 35.67 22.46
N ASP A 270 16.33 36.80 22.46
CA ASP A 270 15.66 37.30 21.26
C ASP A 270 16.66 37.66 20.14
N LYS A 271 17.85 38.19 20.48
CA LYS A 271 18.94 38.40 19.52
C LYS A 271 19.49 37.08 18.96
N LEU A 272 19.66 36.07 19.81
CA LEU A 272 20.13 34.75 19.41
C LEU A 272 19.12 34.05 18.49
N TRP A 273 17.82 34.19 18.79
CA TRP A 273 16.72 33.73 17.92
C TRP A 273 16.79 34.39 16.55
N LYS A 274 16.95 35.71 16.49
CA LYS A 274 17.11 36.43 15.20
C LYS A 274 18.34 35.93 14.42
N LYS A 275 19.48 35.75 15.10
CA LYS A 275 20.71 35.21 14.50
C LYS A 275 20.56 33.77 14.01
N SER A 276 19.61 33.02 14.54
CA SER A 276 19.33 31.65 14.08
C SER A 276 18.71 31.60 12.68
N ASN A 277 18.15 32.72 12.21
CA ASN A 277 17.40 32.85 10.95
C ASN A 277 16.22 31.86 10.81
N TYR A 278 15.77 31.27 11.93
CA TYR A 278 14.71 30.26 11.94
C TYR A 278 13.34 30.87 11.62
N ASP A 279 13.08 32.11 12.04
CA ASP A 279 11.84 32.85 11.70
C ASP A 279 11.61 32.94 10.19
N SER A 280 12.68 33.21 9.44
CA SER A 280 12.61 33.32 7.98
C SER A 280 12.15 32.01 7.36
N PHE A 281 12.65 30.87 7.85
CA PHE A 281 12.20 29.55 7.43
C PHE A 281 10.73 29.28 7.84
N LEU A 282 10.36 29.56 9.10
CA LEU A 282 9.00 29.34 9.58
C LEU A 282 7.96 30.14 8.76
N GLN A 283 8.21 31.41 8.48
CA GLN A 283 7.27 32.27 7.77
C GLN A 283 7.29 32.03 6.27
N ASN A 284 8.47 32.03 5.64
CA ASN A 284 8.58 32.00 4.18
C ASN A 284 8.42 30.59 3.60
N THR A 285 8.69 29.54 4.36
CA THR A 285 8.54 28.16 3.89
C THR A 285 7.29 27.54 4.46
N LEU A 286 7.23 27.38 5.78
CA LEU A 286 6.10 26.67 6.40
C LEU A 286 4.80 27.46 6.28
N GLY A 287 4.85 28.80 6.35
CA GLY A 287 3.70 29.66 6.06
C GLY A 287 3.15 29.45 4.66
N ILE A 288 3.99 29.56 3.63
CA ILE A 288 3.56 29.38 2.23
C ILE A 288 3.07 27.97 1.96
N VAL A 289 3.81 26.96 2.41
CA VAL A 289 3.43 25.56 2.27
C VAL A 289 2.09 25.31 2.96
N SER A 290 1.88 25.83 4.17
CA SER A 290 0.61 25.68 4.88
C SER A 290 -0.58 26.18 4.03
N GLN A 291 -0.45 27.32 3.36
CA GLN A 291 -1.52 27.85 2.49
C GLN A 291 -1.81 26.93 1.29
N GLN A 292 -0.81 26.18 0.81
CA GLN A 292 -0.93 25.27 -0.33
C GLN A 292 -1.27 23.83 0.06
N VAL A 293 -1.12 23.46 1.34
CA VAL A 293 -1.35 22.09 1.83
C VAL A 293 -2.77 21.63 1.54
N MET A 294 -3.79 22.47 1.74
CA MET A 294 -5.18 22.06 1.54
C MET A 294 -5.49 21.68 0.07
N PRO A 295 -5.17 22.51 -0.95
CA PRO A 295 -5.25 22.11 -2.35
C PRO A 295 -4.46 20.83 -2.68
N ILE A 296 -3.26 20.68 -2.13
CA ILE A 296 -2.42 19.49 -2.34
C ILE A 296 -3.10 18.24 -1.77
N CYS A 297 -3.59 18.29 -0.53
CA CYS A 297 -4.29 17.19 0.12
C CYS A 297 -5.55 16.79 -0.65
N LEU A 298 -6.33 17.75 -1.13
CA LEU A 298 -7.51 17.48 -1.98
C LEU A 298 -7.11 16.81 -3.29
N THR A 299 -6.04 17.29 -3.94
CA THR A 299 -5.52 16.70 -5.18
C THR A 299 -5.07 15.25 -4.95
N MET A 300 -4.32 14.99 -3.87
CA MET A 300 -3.88 13.64 -3.49
C MET A 300 -5.06 12.72 -3.16
N ALA A 301 -6.08 13.23 -2.47
CA ALA A 301 -7.29 12.48 -2.18
C ALA A 301 -8.04 12.11 -3.48
N LEU A 302 -8.21 13.05 -4.40
CA LEU A 302 -8.82 12.82 -5.71
C LEU A 302 -8.02 11.80 -6.55
N GLN A 303 -6.70 11.91 -6.59
CA GLN A 303 -5.84 10.93 -7.26
C GLN A 303 -6.02 9.52 -6.67
N LYS A 304 -6.10 9.41 -5.34
CA LYS A 304 -6.34 8.14 -4.66
C LYS A 304 -7.74 7.58 -4.97
N CYS A 305 -8.77 8.43 -5.00
CA CYS A 305 -10.11 8.05 -5.44
C CYS A 305 -10.11 7.53 -6.89
N ASN A 306 -9.48 8.26 -7.81
CA ASN A 306 -9.35 7.85 -9.21
C ASN A 306 -8.62 6.51 -9.37
N TYR A 307 -7.54 6.31 -8.60
CA TYR A 307 -6.83 5.03 -8.58
C TYR A 307 -7.75 3.87 -8.18
N TYR A 308 -8.51 4.01 -7.10
CA TYR A 308 -9.43 2.96 -6.65
C TYR A 308 -10.61 2.76 -7.60
N ILE A 309 -11.16 3.84 -8.18
CA ILE A 309 -12.20 3.75 -9.22
C ILE A 309 -11.67 2.96 -10.41
N GLY A 310 -10.45 3.23 -10.87
CA GLY A 310 -9.80 2.48 -11.94
C GLY A 310 -9.65 1.00 -11.60
N LYS A 311 -9.21 0.67 -10.38
CA LYS A 311 -9.12 -0.73 -9.90
C LYS A 311 -10.47 -1.42 -9.81
N CYS A 312 -11.53 -0.70 -9.40
CA CYS A 312 -12.89 -1.21 -9.40
C CYS A 312 -13.38 -1.47 -10.83
N TYR A 313 -13.14 -0.54 -11.75
CA TYR A 313 -13.51 -0.67 -13.15
C TYR A 313 -12.82 -1.86 -13.80
N GLU A 314 -11.50 -2.03 -13.60
CA GLU A 314 -10.72 -3.18 -14.07
C GLU A 314 -11.36 -4.51 -13.62
N LYS A 315 -11.66 -4.63 -12.32
CA LYS A 315 -12.31 -5.83 -11.75
C LYS A 315 -13.72 -6.06 -12.31
N ILE A 316 -14.52 -5.01 -12.46
CA ILE A 316 -15.87 -5.12 -13.04
C ILE A 316 -15.80 -5.52 -14.51
N SER A 317 -14.88 -4.93 -15.27
CA SER A 317 -14.66 -5.24 -16.69
C SER A 317 -14.26 -6.70 -16.90
N ILE A 318 -13.34 -7.21 -16.06
CA ILE A 318 -12.96 -8.64 -16.09
C ILE A 318 -14.20 -9.51 -15.82
N ARG A 319 -14.96 -9.22 -14.75
CA ARG A 319 -16.19 -9.97 -14.45
C ARG A 319 -17.20 -9.94 -15.59
N LYS A 320 -17.41 -8.77 -16.21
CA LYS A 320 -18.29 -8.63 -17.37
C LYS A 320 -17.83 -9.53 -18.51
N SER A 321 -16.55 -9.52 -18.87
CA SER A 321 -16.03 -10.38 -19.94
C SER A 321 -16.20 -11.88 -19.64
N CYS A 322 -16.03 -12.31 -18.39
CA CYS A 322 -16.28 -13.70 -18.01
C CYS A 322 -17.76 -14.08 -18.12
N LEU A 323 -18.67 -13.17 -17.76
CA LEU A 323 -20.11 -13.37 -17.94
C LEU A 323 -20.49 -13.47 -19.41
N ASP A 324 -19.95 -12.59 -20.26
CA ASP A 324 -20.19 -12.59 -21.71
C ASP A 324 -19.70 -13.90 -22.37
N ILE A 325 -18.58 -14.47 -21.90
CA ILE A 325 -18.09 -15.79 -22.34
C ILE A 325 -19.05 -16.90 -21.92
N GLY A 326 -19.53 -16.86 -20.67
CA GLY A 326 -20.52 -17.80 -20.15
C GLY A 326 -21.82 -17.77 -20.96
N GLU A 327 -22.31 -16.58 -21.31
CA GLU A 327 -23.50 -16.38 -22.14
C GLU A 327 -23.32 -16.98 -23.54
N LYS A 328 -22.21 -16.70 -24.22
CA LYS A 328 -21.93 -17.27 -25.55
C LYS A 328 -21.88 -18.79 -25.53
N SER A 329 -21.16 -19.38 -24.57
CA SER A 329 -21.06 -20.83 -24.41
C SER A 329 -22.42 -21.48 -24.14
N LEU A 330 -23.28 -20.83 -23.33
CA LEU A 330 -24.65 -21.28 -23.10
C LEU A 330 -25.49 -21.25 -24.38
N LEU A 331 -25.41 -20.16 -25.16
CA LEU A 331 -26.15 -20.04 -26.44
C LEU A 331 -25.68 -21.06 -27.48
N GLU A 332 -24.37 -21.32 -27.57
CA GLU A 332 -23.80 -22.38 -28.42
C GLU A 332 -24.31 -23.76 -28.01
N THR A 333 -24.36 -24.02 -26.70
CA THR A 333 -24.87 -25.30 -26.16
C THR A 333 -26.35 -25.47 -26.46
N ILE A 334 -27.17 -24.44 -26.28
CA ILE A 334 -28.60 -24.45 -26.63
C ILE A 334 -28.78 -24.73 -28.12
N SER A 335 -28.04 -24.02 -28.98
CA SER A 335 -28.11 -24.20 -30.43
C SER A 335 -27.74 -25.63 -30.86
N ARG A 336 -26.76 -26.24 -30.17
CA ARG A 336 -26.39 -27.64 -30.42
C ARG A 336 -27.51 -28.59 -30.00
N LEU A 337 -28.09 -28.38 -28.82
CA LEU A 337 -29.20 -29.19 -28.32
C LEU A 337 -30.45 -29.08 -29.20
N GLU A 338 -30.77 -27.89 -29.71
CA GLU A 338 -31.86 -27.69 -30.67
C GLU A 338 -31.62 -28.44 -31.98
N LYS A 339 -30.37 -28.45 -32.47
CA LYS A 339 -29.99 -29.21 -33.67
C LYS A 339 -30.09 -30.72 -33.42
N ASP A 340 -29.62 -31.20 -32.28
CA ASP A 340 -29.71 -32.61 -31.88
C ASP A 340 -31.20 -33.04 -31.77
N GLN A 341 -32.05 -32.18 -31.20
CA GLN A 341 -33.49 -32.40 -31.13
C GLN A 341 -34.13 -32.50 -32.52
N GLN A 342 -33.78 -31.61 -33.46
CA GLN A 342 -34.27 -31.70 -34.84
C GLN A 342 -33.83 -32.98 -35.55
N GLN A 343 -32.59 -33.43 -35.32
CA GLN A 343 -32.10 -34.69 -35.87
C GLN A 343 -32.83 -35.90 -35.28
N LEU A 344 -33.08 -35.90 -33.97
CA LEU A 344 -33.86 -36.96 -33.30
C LEU A 344 -35.30 -37.00 -33.82
N ASP A 345 -35.97 -35.86 -33.99
CA ASP A 345 -37.32 -35.81 -34.54
C ASP A 345 -37.37 -36.32 -35.98
N SER A 346 -36.35 -35.99 -36.78
CA SER A 346 -36.24 -36.48 -38.16
C SER A 346 -36.02 -38.00 -38.20
N SER A 347 -35.09 -38.50 -37.38
CA SER A 347 -34.82 -39.94 -37.25
C SER A 347 -36.05 -40.70 -36.72
N ARG A 348 -36.79 -40.12 -35.77
CA ARG A 348 -38.05 -40.69 -35.27
C ARG A 348 -39.09 -40.80 -36.38
N LYS A 349 -39.31 -39.72 -37.16
CA LYS A 349 -40.25 -39.75 -38.30
C LYS A 349 -39.85 -40.78 -39.36
N GLU A 350 -38.55 -40.88 -39.65
CA GLU A 350 -38.02 -41.88 -40.58
C GLU A 350 -38.26 -43.31 -40.07
N THR A 351 -38.04 -43.54 -38.77
CA THR A 351 -38.26 -44.84 -38.12
C THR A 351 -39.75 -45.20 -38.10
N GLU A 352 -40.63 -44.25 -37.78
CA GLU A 352 -42.08 -44.44 -37.83
C GLU A 352 -42.55 -44.79 -39.25
N LYS A 353 -42.00 -44.11 -40.27
CA LYS A 353 -42.30 -44.40 -41.69
C LYS A 353 -41.80 -45.79 -42.09
N HIS A 354 -40.57 -46.15 -41.72
CA HIS A 354 -40.01 -47.47 -42.02
C HIS A 354 -40.80 -48.57 -41.30
N LEU A 355 -41.18 -48.37 -40.05
CA LEU A 355 -42.01 -49.31 -39.29
C LEU A 355 -43.38 -49.50 -39.97
N HIS A 356 -44.02 -48.40 -40.39
CA HIS A 356 -45.30 -48.46 -41.11
C HIS A 356 -45.17 -49.24 -42.43
N GLN A 357 -44.11 -49.00 -43.20
CA GLN A 357 -43.83 -49.76 -44.42
C GLN A 357 -43.61 -51.25 -44.15
N GLN A 358 -42.85 -51.61 -43.11
CA GLN A 358 -42.63 -53.00 -42.72
C GLN A 358 -43.94 -53.70 -42.30
N ILE A 359 -44.81 -53.00 -41.55
CA ILE A 359 -46.13 -53.52 -41.18
C ILE A 359 -46.97 -53.79 -42.44
N LEU A 360 -46.97 -52.90 -43.43
CA LEU A 360 -47.69 -53.11 -44.69
C LEU A 360 -47.18 -54.33 -45.45
N ILE A 361 -45.85 -54.49 -45.56
CA ILE A 361 -45.23 -55.66 -46.21
C ILE A 361 -45.65 -56.96 -45.51
N VAL A 362 -45.65 -56.97 -44.17
CA VAL A 362 -46.08 -58.13 -43.37
C VAL A 362 -47.57 -58.41 -43.62
N ILE A 363 -48.44 -57.39 -43.64
CA ILE A 363 -49.87 -57.56 -43.94
C ILE A 363 -50.08 -58.15 -45.33
N GLU A 364 -49.39 -57.62 -46.36
CA GLU A 364 -49.46 -58.15 -47.73
C GLU A 364 -49.02 -59.62 -47.79
N ARG A 365 -47.94 -59.97 -47.09
CA ARG A 365 -47.42 -61.34 -47.06
C ARG A 365 -48.37 -62.29 -46.31
N VAL A 366 -48.96 -61.85 -45.20
CA VAL A 366 -49.97 -62.63 -44.48
C VAL A 366 -51.20 -62.85 -45.35
N ASN A 367 -51.66 -61.82 -46.07
CA ASN A 367 -52.79 -61.95 -46.99
C ASN A 367 -52.48 -62.88 -48.18
N SER A 368 -51.26 -62.83 -48.75
CA SER A 368 -50.88 -63.73 -49.83
C SER A 368 -50.86 -65.18 -49.35
N LEU A 369 -50.26 -65.45 -48.19
CA LEU A 369 -50.25 -66.79 -47.58
C LEU A 369 -51.67 -67.28 -47.23
N PHE A 370 -52.53 -66.40 -46.74
CA PHE A 370 -53.93 -66.72 -46.47
C PHE A 370 -54.71 -67.07 -47.74
N ASN A 371 -54.48 -66.32 -48.83
CA ASN A 371 -55.08 -66.60 -50.13
C ASN A 371 -54.55 -67.90 -50.75
N GLU A 372 -53.24 -68.17 -50.64
CA GLU A 372 -52.62 -69.44 -51.05
C GLU A 372 -53.21 -70.62 -50.26
N ALA A 373 -53.38 -70.49 -48.94
CA ALA A 373 -54.02 -71.52 -48.11
C ALA A 373 -55.51 -71.71 -48.44
N SER A 374 -56.22 -70.62 -48.76
CA SER A 374 -57.64 -70.66 -49.15
C SER A 374 -57.84 -71.30 -50.52
N SER A 375 -56.97 -71.00 -51.49
CA SER A 375 -57.01 -71.61 -52.82
C SER A 375 -56.50 -73.05 -52.83
N GLY A 376 -55.50 -73.39 -52.00
CA GLY A 376 -55.07 -74.77 -51.78
C GLY A 376 -56.15 -75.63 -51.10
N SER A 377 -56.91 -75.06 -50.15
CA SER A 377 -58.06 -75.76 -49.55
C SER A 377 -59.25 -75.85 -50.51
N GLU A 378 -59.47 -74.87 -51.38
CA GLU A 378 -60.47 -74.98 -52.46
C GLU A 378 -60.07 -76.00 -53.53
N GLN A 379 -58.80 -76.12 -53.90
CA GLN A 379 -58.30 -77.19 -54.78
C GLN A 379 -58.46 -78.57 -54.14
N TYR A 380 -58.16 -78.72 -52.85
CA TYR A 380 -58.37 -79.98 -52.12
C TYR A 380 -59.86 -80.36 -52.05
N VAL A 381 -60.75 -79.38 -51.83
CA VAL A 381 -62.21 -79.61 -51.84
C VAL A 381 -62.70 -79.95 -53.25
N VAL A 382 -62.15 -79.33 -54.29
CA VAL A 382 -62.47 -79.65 -55.69
C VAL A 382 -61.94 -81.03 -56.09
N GLU A 383 -60.74 -81.44 -55.68
CA GLU A 383 -60.22 -82.80 -55.91
C GLU A 383 -61.05 -83.87 -55.20
N ILE A 384 -61.52 -83.62 -53.97
CA ILE A 384 -62.45 -84.54 -53.27
C ILE A 384 -63.81 -84.61 -53.99
N ILE A 385 -64.25 -83.52 -54.65
CA ILE A 385 -65.51 -83.47 -55.40
C ILE A 385 -65.41 -84.08 -56.81
N ASP A 386 -64.22 -84.06 -57.43
CA ASP A 386 -63.98 -84.60 -58.79
C ASP A 386 -63.42 -86.03 -58.82
N ASP A 387 -63.07 -86.62 -57.67
CA ASP A 387 -62.83 -88.07 -57.60
C ASP A 387 -64.14 -88.85 -57.82
N LYS A 388 -64.08 -89.81 -58.76
CA LYS A 388 -65.19 -90.37 -59.55
C LYS A 388 -66.18 -91.26 -58.77
N SER A 389 -66.15 -91.26 -57.44
CA SER A 389 -67.00 -92.11 -56.60
C SER A 389 -68.22 -91.41 -56.00
N THR A 390 -68.36 -90.08 -56.09
CA THR A 390 -69.44 -89.33 -55.40
C THR A 390 -70.42 -88.60 -56.33
N ARG A 391 -70.63 -89.09 -57.55
CA ARG A 391 -71.65 -88.58 -58.49
C ARG A 391 -73.11 -88.69 -58.01
N HIS A 392 -73.36 -89.25 -56.82
CA HIS A 392 -74.71 -89.39 -56.26
C HIS A 392 -75.10 -88.32 -55.22
N CYS A 393 -74.21 -87.38 -54.84
CA CYS A 393 -74.49 -86.44 -53.74
C CYS A 393 -74.42 -84.94 -54.11
N ARG A 394 -74.56 -84.57 -55.41
CA ARG A 394 -74.53 -83.16 -55.86
C ARG A 394 -75.68 -82.29 -55.32
N SER A 395 -76.78 -82.87 -54.84
CA SER A 395 -77.89 -82.11 -54.23
C SER A 395 -77.70 -81.78 -52.75
N HIS A 396 -76.76 -82.45 -52.06
CA HIS A 396 -76.55 -82.25 -50.61
C HIS A 396 -75.50 -81.17 -50.30
N TRP A 397 -74.48 -81.00 -51.15
CA TRP A 397 -73.36 -80.07 -50.91
C TRP A 397 -73.64 -78.61 -51.28
N LYS A 398 -74.64 -78.33 -52.14
CA LYS A 398 -75.03 -76.95 -52.51
C LYS A 398 -75.60 -76.14 -51.34
N LYS A 399 -76.09 -76.82 -50.28
CA LYS A 399 -76.59 -76.18 -49.05
C LYS A 399 -75.50 -75.83 -48.03
N LEU A 400 -74.32 -76.45 -48.09
CA LEU A 400 -73.19 -76.16 -47.19
C LEU A 400 -72.32 -75.00 -47.69
N LEU A 401 -72.32 -74.71 -48.99
CA LEU A 401 -71.55 -73.63 -49.60
C LEU A 401 -72.20 -72.23 -49.52
N HIS A 402 -73.49 -72.14 -49.15
CA HIS A 402 -74.17 -70.86 -48.91
C HIS A 402 -74.05 -70.36 -47.45
N GLY A 403 -73.26 -71.03 -46.62
CA GLY A 403 -73.03 -70.70 -45.21
C GLY A 403 -71.59 -70.29 -44.88
N LYS A 404 -70.91 -69.58 -45.79
CA LYS A 404 -69.61 -68.96 -45.47
C LYS A 404 -69.84 -67.54 -44.94
N ASP A 405 -70.13 -67.44 -43.64
CA ASP A 405 -69.66 -66.32 -42.84
C ASP A 405 -68.13 -66.38 -42.80
N ILE A 406 -67.47 -65.76 -43.79
CA ILE A 406 -66.06 -65.41 -43.66
C ILE A 406 -66.03 -64.11 -42.87
N LEU A 407 -65.70 -64.27 -41.59
CA LEU A 407 -65.32 -63.22 -40.65
C LEU A 407 -64.45 -62.16 -41.36
N TYR A 408 -65.00 -60.95 -41.47
CA TYR A 408 -64.23 -59.74 -41.71
C TYR A 408 -63.18 -59.61 -40.59
N PHE A 409 -61.91 -59.90 -40.89
CA PHE A 409 -60.81 -59.39 -40.09
C PHE A 409 -60.67 -57.90 -40.39
N ASN A 410 -61.42 -57.10 -39.63
CA ASN A 410 -61.28 -55.66 -39.57
C ASN A 410 -60.04 -55.34 -38.74
N THR A 411 -58.87 -55.24 -39.36
CA THR A 411 -57.69 -54.66 -38.73
C THR A 411 -57.66 -53.16 -39.02
N LYS A 412 -58.49 -52.41 -38.28
CA LYS A 412 -58.14 -51.04 -37.93
C LYS A 412 -56.90 -51.09 -37.04
N VAL A 413 -55.77 -50.65 -37.56
CA VAL A 413 -54.65 -50.18 -36.75
C VAL A 413 -54.67 -48.66 -36.83
N HIS A 414 -55.16 -48.03 -35.76
CA HIS A 414 -54.95 -46.61 -35.47
C HIS A 414 -53.72 -46.45 -34.61
#